data_AF-A0A355ATX6-F1
#
_entry.id   AF-A0A355ATX6-F1
#
_cell.length_a   1.000
_cell.length_b   1.000
_cell.length_c   1.000
_cell.angle_alpha   90.00
_cell.angle_beta   90.00
_cell.angle_gamma   90.00
#
_symmetry.space_group_name_H-M   'P 1'
#
loop_
_entity.id
_entity.type
_entity.pdbx_description
1 polymer ?
#
loop_
_entity_poly.entity_id
_entity_poly.type
_entity_poly.pdbx_seq_one_letter_code
_entity_poly.pdbx_strand_id
1 'polypeptide(L)'
;RSDHRAIFCGDTLFNAGAGNCHNGGHPEELYDTFATQLSKLPDDTRVYPGHDYWENNLDFTLDREPDNQKARDLRNDNGTQDPEHALVSTLGLEKEIN
;
A
#
# COMPACT_ATOMS: atom_id res chain seq x y z
N ARG A 1 24.21 6.53 -12.37
CA ARG A 1 23.79 6.16 -11.01
C ARG A 1 22.27 6.02 -11.06
N SER A 2 21.72 4.82 -10.89
CA SER A 2 20.28 4.54 -10.93
C SER A 2 19.72 4.52 -9.50
N ASP A 3 19.79 5.66 -8.81
CA ASP A 3 19.15 5.76 -7.49
C ASP A 3 17.63 5.79 -7.70
N HIS A 4 16.96 4.71 -7.32
CA HIS A 4 15.50 4.64 -7.28
C HIS A 4 15.04 5.07 -5.88
N ARG A 5 14.03 5.95 -5.83
CA ARG A 5 13.44 6.37 -4.56
C ARG A 5 12.66 5.20 -3.96
N ALA A 6 12.84 4.96 -2.66
CA ALA A 6 12.22 3.84 -1.97
C ALA A 6 11.91 4.22 -0.51
N ILE A 7 10.86 3.61 0.04
CA ILE A 7 10.52 3.68 1.46
C ILE A 7 10.33 2.28 2.03
N PHE A 8 10.99 2.03 3.16
CA PHE A 8 10.70 0.88 4.03
C PHE A 8 9.74 1.36 5.11
N CYS A 9 8.50 0.90 5.06
CA CYS A 9 7.40 1.50 5.82
C CYS A 9 6.86 0.62 6.95
N GLY A 10 7.45 -0.57 7.17
CA GLY A 10 7.07 -1.48 8.25
C GLY A 10 5.57 -1.72 8.27
N ASP A 11 4.95 -1.51 9.41
CA ASP A 11 3.51 -1.73 9.61
C ASP A 11 2.70 -0.43 9.54
N THR A 12 3.23 0.63 8.96
CA THR A 12 2.50 1.90 8.76
C THR A 12 1.69 1.89 7.46
N LEU A 13 2.35 1.61 6.34
CA LEU A 13 1.76 1.49 5.01
C LEU A 13 1.96 0.05 4.54
N PHE A 14 0.88 -0.59 4.08
CA PHE A 14 0.93 -1.85 3.35
C PHE A 14 0.52 -1.59 1.91
N ASN A 15 0.84 -2.51 1.00
CA ASN A 15 0.25 -2.45 -0.32
C ASN A 15 -1.27 -2.60 -0.20
N ALA A 16 -2.03 -1.67 -0.79
CA ALA A 16 -3.49 -1.54 -0.69
C ALA A 16 -4.04 -1.39 0.75
N GLY A 17 -3.24 -0.99 1.74
CA GLY A 17 -3.75 -0.87 3.11
C GLY A 17 -2.88 -0.08 4.07
N ALA A 18 -3.31 -0.02 5.33
CA ALA A 18 -2.63 0.73 6.39
C ALA A 18 -2.46 -0.14 7.64
N GLY A 19 -1.52 0.27 8.49
CA GLY A 19 -1.35 -0.26 9.84
C GLY A 19 -2.63 -0.26 10.65
N ASN A 20 -2.78 -1.23 11.53
CA ASN A 20 -3.86 -1.20 12.51
C ASN A 20 -3.44 -0.37 13.73
N CYS A 21 -4.42 0.22 14.43
CA CYS A 21 -4.18 0.96 15.68
C CYS A 21 -4.49 0.11 16.93
N HIS A 22 -4.55 -1.22 16.81
CA HIS A 22 -4.77 -2.08 17.97
C HIS A 22 -3.53 -2.07 18.88
N ASN A 23 -3.73 -2.17 20.19
CA ASN A 23 -2.67 -2.07 21.22
C ASN A 23 -2.10 -0.68 21.49
N GLY A 24 -2.93 0.37 21.33
CA GLY A 24 -2.58 1.74 21.73
C GLY A 24 -2.08 2.63 20.60
N GLY A 25 -2.37 2.28 19.34
CA GLY A 25 -2.18 3.20 18.21
C GLY A 25 -3.24 4.29 18.18
N HIS A 26 -2.93 5.43 17.55
CA HIS A 26 -3.84 6.56 17.40
C HIS A 26 -4.22 6.74 15.92
N PRO A 27 -5.50 6.51 15.55
CA PRO A 27 -5.94 6.66 14.16
C PRO A 27 -5.67 8.04 13.56
N GLU A 28 -5.78 9.10 14.38
CA GLU A 28 -5.48 10.47 13.95
C GLU A 28 -3.99 10.67 13.62
N GLU A 29 -3.09 10.09 14.41
CA GLU A 29 -1.64 10.16 14.14
C GLU A 29 -1.23 9.30 12.93
N LEU A 30 -1.88 8.14 12.77
CA LEU A 30 -1.68 7.30 11.59
C LEU A 30 -2.13 8.07 10.34
N TYR A 31 -3.32 8.65 10.36
CA TYR A 31 -3.80 9.50 9.27
C TYR A 31 -2.86 10.68 9.00
N ASP A 32 -2.40 11.39 10.04
CA ASP A 32 -1.48 12.52 9.88
C ASP A 32 -0.17 12.09 9.21
N THR A 33 0.33 10.89 9.52
CA THR A 33 1.50 10.29 8.84
C THR A 33 1.25 10.14 7.34
N PHE A 34 0.09 9.61 6.94
CA PHE A 34 -0.26 9.48 5.51
C PHE A 34 -0.42 10.86 4.86
N ALA A 35 -1.20 11.74 5.48
CA ALA A 35 -1.62 13.02 4.92
C ALA A 35 -0.48 14.03 4.85
N THR A 36 0.45 14.03 5.80
CA THR A 36 1.49 15.06 5.91
C THR A 36 2.89 14.55 5.62
N GLN A 37 3.16 13.25 5.70
CA GLN A 37 4.51 12.72 5.47
C GLN A 37 4.57 11.90 4.18
N LEU A 38 3.74 10.86 4.05
CA LEU A 38 3.77 9.96 2.88
C LEU A 38 3.28 10.66 1.60
N SER A 39 2.25 11.50 1.69
CA SER A 39 1.69 12.23 0.54
C SER A 39 2.69 13.18 -0.15
N LYS A 40 3.72 13.64 0.57
CA LYS A 40 4.77 14.54 0.07
C LYS A 40 5.84 13.83 -0.74
N LEU A 41 5.92 12.51 -0.67
CA LEU A 41 6.89 11.73 -1.40
C LEU A 41 6.49 11.62 -2.88
N PRO A 42 7.46 11.54 -3.81
CA PRO A 42 7.17 11.37 -5.23
C PRO A 42 6.40 10.07 -5.54
N ASP A 43 5.53 10.10 -6.55
CA ASP A 43 4.72 8.95 -6.98
C ASP A 43 5.55 7.75 -7.45
N ASP A 44 6.79 7.99 -7.89
CA ASP A 44 7.74 6.95 -8.31
C ASP A 44 8.50 6.31 -7.13
N THR A 45 8.18 6.69 -5.88
CA THR A 45 8.76 6.09 -4.68
C THR A 45 8.24 4.67 -4.51
N ARG A 46 9.16 3.70 -4.54
CA ARG A 46 8.87 2.27 -4.35
C ARG A 46 8.52 1.98 -2.90
N VAL A 47 7.50 1.16 -2.67
CA VAL A 47 7.00 0.81 -1.33
C VAL A 47 7.50 -0.57 -0.92
N TYR A 48 8.03 -0.67 0.29
CA TYR A 48 8.48 -1.91 0.91
C TYR A 48 7.83 -2.07 2.29
N PRO A 49 6.69 -2.78 2.37
CA PRO A 49 5.97 -2.98 3.62
C PRO A 49 6.59 -4.10 4.47
N GLY A 50 6.19 -4.17 5.76
CA GLY A 50 6.63 -5.22 6.68
C GLY A 50 6.02 -6.60 6.41
N HIS A 51 4.87 -6.64 5.76
CA HIS A 51 4.10 -7.86 5.50
C HIS A 51 3.43 -7.81 4.13
N ASP A 52 3.26 -8.99 3.53
CA ASP A 52 2.44 -9.16 2.33
C ASP A 52 0.99 -9.47 2.72
N TYR A 53 0.15 -8.44 2.68
CA TYR A 53 -1.30 -8.52 2.86
C TYR A 53 -2.07 -8.18 1.58
N TRP A 54 -1.39 -8.20 0.43
CA TRP A 54 -1.88 -7.71 -0.86
C TRP A 54 -3.27 -8.21 -1.23
N GLU A 55 -3.48 -9.53 -1.18
CA GLU A 55 -4.74 -10.18 -1.54
C GLU A 55 -5.91 -9.73 -0.65
N ASN A 56 -5.74 -9.79 0.67
CA ASN A 56 -6.78 -9.39 1.62
C ASN A 56 -7.07 -7.89 1.57
N ASN A 57 -6.03 -7.08 1.38
CA ASN A 57 -6.16 -5.63 1.30
C ASN A 57 -6.91 -5.20 0.04
N LEU A 58 -6.60 -5.81 -1.12
CA LEU A 58 -7.35 -5.54 -2.36
C LEU A 58 -8.81 -6.02 -2.29
N ASP A 59 -9.07 -7.16 -1.64
CA ASP A 59 -10.45 -7.60 -1.39
C ASP A 59 -11.21 -6.57 -0.54
N PHE A 60 -10.56 -5.99 0.48
CA PHE A 60 -11.14 -4.90 1.27
C PHE A 60 -11.29 -3.60 0.46
N THR A 61 -10.34 -3.24 -0.40
CA THR A 61 -10.50 -2.09 -1.31
C THR A 61 -11.74 -2.28 -2.20
N LEU A 62 -11.92 -3.45 -2.81
CA LEU A 62 -13.07 -3.74 -3.68
C LEU A 62 -14.41 -3.86 -2.94
N ASP A 63 -14.40 -4.18 -1.64
CA ASP A 63 -15.59 -4.10 -0.78
C ASP A 63 -16.05 -2.66 -0.58
N ARG A 64 -15.13 -1.70 -0.40
CA ARG A 64 -15.45 -0.26 -0.26
C ARG A 64 -15.66 0.46 -1.59
N GLU A 65 -14.87 0.11 -2.60
CA GLU A 65 -14.85 0.73 -3.93
C GLU A 65 -15.06 -0.34 -5.02
N PRO A 66 -16.30 -0.86 -5.17
CA PRO A 66 -16.58 -1.95 -6.10
C PRO A 66 -16.36 -1.58 -7.57
N ASP A 67 -16.29 -0.30 -7.92
CA ASP A 67 -16.00 0.20 -9.25
C ASP A 67 -14.53 0.56 -9.49
N ASN A 68 -13.64 0.34 -8.51
CA ASN A 68 -12.20 0.55 -8.67
C ASN A 68 -11.59 -0.51 -9.62
N GLN A 69 -11.56 -0.17 -10.91
CA GLN A 69 -11.05 -1.07 -11.96
C GLN A 69 -9.57 -1.40 -11.77
N LYS A 70 -8.77 -0.47 -11.24
CA LYS A 70 -7.34 -0.68 -11.00
C LYS A 70 -7.11 -1.75 -9.95
N ALA A 71 -7.81 -1.67 -8.82
CA ALA A 71 -7.77 -2.68 -7.76
C ALA A 71 -8.26 -4.04 -8.28
N ARG A 72 -9.31 -4.06 -9.12
CA ARG A 72 -9.85 -5.28 -9.72
C ARG A 72 -8.86 -5.98 -10.64
N ASP A 73 -8.20 -5.22 -11.53
CA ASP A 73 -7.19 -5.76 -12.44
C ASP A 73 -6.00 -6.32 -11.64
N LEU A 74 -5.52 -5.57 -10.65
CA LEU A 74 -4.43 -6.00 -9.77
C LEU A 74 -4.77 -7.27 -8.99
N ARG A 75 -6.00 -7.38 -8.48
CA ARG A 75 -6.47 -8.56 -7.74
C ARG A 75 -6.53 -9.81 -8.61
N ASN A 76 -6.90 -9.65 -9.88
CA ASN A 76 -6.98 -10.74 -10.85
C ASN A 76 -5.59 -11.17 -11.35
N ASP A 77 -4.73 -10.20 -11.68
CA ASP A 77 -3.43 -10.45 -12.31
C ASP A 77 -2.37 -10.87 -11.28
N ASN A 78 -2.50 -10.40 -10.04
CA ASN A 78 -1.54 -10.61 -8.97
C ASN A 78 -2.31 -11.10 -7.74
N GLY A 79 -2.84 -12.33 -7.76
CA GLY A 79 -3.46 -12.93 -6.58
C GLY A 79 -2.45 -13.17 -5.45
N THR A 80 -2.37 -14.40 -4.94
CA THR A 80 -1.29 -14.77 -4.02
C THR A 80 0.07 -14.58 -4.71
N GLN A 81 0.92 -13.70 -4.17
CA GLN A 81 2.22 -13.39 -4.78
C GLN A 81 3.30 -14.39 -4.37
N ASP A 82 4.21 -14.70 -5.30
CA ASP A 82 5.47 -15.37 -4.99
C ASP A 82 6.42 -14.33 -4.37
N PRO A 83 6.90 -14.50 -3.12
CA PRO A 83 7.81 -13.55 -2.49
C PRO A 83 9.09 -13.27 -3.29
N GLU A 84 9.55 -14.20 -4.12
CA GLU A 84 10.74 -14.00 -4.97
C GLU A 84 10.47 -13.08 -6.17
N HIS A 85 9.21 -12.95 -6.58
CA HIS A 85 8.77 -12.21 -7.75
C HIS A 85 7.64 -11.23 -7.45
N ALA A 86 7.49 -10.85 -6.17
CA ALA A 86 6.42 -9.98 -5.69
C ALA A 86 6.45 -8.62 -6.40
N LEU A 87 5.27 -8.07 -6.67
CA LEU A 87 5.13 -6.76 -7.26
C LEU A 87 5.70 -5.71 -6.29
N VAL A 88 6.65 -4.91 -6.77
CA VAL A 88 7.08 -3.72 -6.03
C VAL A 88 6.21 -2.55 -6.44
N SER A 89 5.24 -2.18 -5.60
CA SER A 89 4.36 -1.05 -5.84
C SER A 89 5.09 0.29 -5.67
N THR A 90 4.38 1.37 -5.99
CA THR A 90 4.86 2.74 -5.76
C THR A 90 3.77 3.57 -5.07
N LEU A 91 4.13 4.68 -4.45
CA LEU A 91 3.15 5.58 -3.83
C LEU A 91 2.11 6.11 -4.82
N GLY A 92 2.47 6.28 -6.10
CA GLY A 92 1.52 6.61 -7.15
C GLY A 92 0.45 5.52 -7.31
N LEU A 93 0.86 4.25 -7.29
CA LEU A 93 -0.08 3.13 -7.36
C LEU A 93 -0.94 3.03 -6.09
N GLU A 94 -0.33 3.20 -4.90
CA GLU A 94 -1.08 3.14 -3.64
C GLU A 94 -2.20 4.19 -3.60
N LYS A 95 -1.98 5.40 -4.14
CA LYS A 95 -3.03 6.43 -4.26
C LYS A 95 -4.22 6.03 -5.12
N GLU A 96 -4.10 5.01 -5.98
CA GLU A 96 -5.19 4.49 -6.80
C GLU A 96 -5.99 3.38 -6.10
N ILE A 97 -5.45 2.76 -5.05
CA ILE A 97 -6.00 1.51 -4.46
C ILE A 97 -6.09 1.51 -2.92
N ASN A 98 -5.67 2.57 -2.24
CA ASN A 98 -5.64 2.71 -0.77
C ASN A 98 -6.10 4.11 -0.33
#